data_AF-A0A8T4Q0P8-F1
#
_entry.id   AF-A0A8T4Q0P8-F1
#
_cell.length_a   1.000
_cell.length_b   1.000
_cell.length_c   1.000
_cell.angle_alpha   90.00
_cell.angle_beta   90.00
_cell.angle_gamma   90.00
#
_symmetry.space_group_name_H-M   'P 1'
#
loop_
_entity.id
_entity.type
_entity.pdbx_description
1 polymer ?
#
loop_
_entity_poly.entity_id
_entity_poly.type
_entity_poly.pdbx_seq_one_letter_code
_entity_poly.pdbx_strand_id
1 'polypeptide(L)'
;MRSEKEIRKIICPKCNVETNHKQVWNSGNLGWTDEDSGMWEKTEYRLFQCMGCETPTLSKTDIFSEDLEENVKLWPNRPNSGISTRAIKIIYDAPPVVKRIYRETIEAFNLELTTLCAAGIRVIIEAICREENADGKDLKEKIDSLKNKGIISEKLCEGLQT
;
A
#
# COMPACT_ATOMS: atom_id res chain seq x y z
N MET A 1 13.82 12.26 -34.21
CA MET A 1 12.36 12.04 -34.11
C MET A 1 11.94 12.41 -32.69
N ARG A 2 11.09 13.43 -32.52
CA ARG A 2 10.47 13.70 -31.20
C ARG A 2 9.46 12.57 -30.99
N SER A 3 9.76 11.63 -30.10
CA SER A 3 8.76 10.66 -29.65
C SER A 3 7.58 11.44 -29.07
N GLU A 4 6.36 11.13 -29.52
CA GLU A 4 5.16 11.71 -28.94
C GLU A 4 5.16 11.42 -27.43
N LYS A 5 4.98 12.46 -26.63
CA LYS A 5 4.97 12.32 -25.17
C LYS A 5 3.67 11.68 -24.76
N GLU A 6 3.76 10.44 -24.29
CA GLU A 6 2.64 9.68 -23.78
C GLU A 6 1.93 10.39 -22.61
N ILE A 7 0.60 10.32 -22.57
CA ILE A 7 -0.21 10.73 -21.43
C ILE A 7 -0.89 9.47 -20.87
N ARG A 8 -0.66 9.17 -19.59
CA ARG A 8 -1.32 8.06 -18.88
C ARG A 8 -2.20 8.57 -17.75
N LYS A 9 -3.26 7.83 -17.47
CA LYS A 9 -4.05 7.98 -16.24
C LYS A 9 -3.33 7.26 -15.10
N ILE A 10 -3.01 8.02 -14.06
CA ILE A 10 -2.25 7.52 -12.90
C ILE A 10 -2.83 8.16 -11.64
N ILE A 11 -2.99 7.38 -10.57
CA ILE A 11 -3.33 7.90 -9.24
C ILE A 11 -2.18 8.76 -8.73
N CYS A 12 -2.44 10.05 -8.57
CA CYS A 12 -1.45 10.98 -8.08
C CYS A 12 -1.34 10.84 -6.55
N PRO A 13 -0.14 10.65 -5.98
CA PRO A 13 0.02 10.53 -4.53
C PRO A 13 -0.26 11.83 -3.77
N LYS A 14 -0.25 12.98 -4.46
CA LYS A 14 -0.56 14.29 -3.89
C LYS A 14 -2.05 14.67 -4.07
N CYS A 15 -2.62 14.45 -5.24
CA CYS A 15 -4.05 14.73 -5.47
C CYS A 15 -4.97 13.66 -4.84
N ASN A 16 -4.43 12.46 -4.58
CA ASN A 16 -5.15 11.28 -4.11
C ASN A 16 -6.34 10.86 -4.99
N VAL A 17 -6.25 11.16 -6.29
CA VAL A 17 -7.22 10.79 -7.33
C VAL A 17 -6.47 10.45 -8.61
N GLU A 18 -7.13 9.73 -9.51
CA GLU A 18 -6.59 9.47 -10.84
C GLU A 18 -6.52 10.78 -11.65
N THR A 19 -5.34 11.08 -12.18
CA THR A 19 -5.10 12.30 -12.97
C THR A 19 -4.30 11.96 -14.21
N ASN A 20 -4.37 12.85 -15.20
CA ASN A 20 -3.49 12.75 -16.37
C ASN A 20 -2.06 13.04 -15.94
N HIS A 21 -1.13 12.16 -16.29
CA HIS A 21 0.29 12.36 -16.13
C HIS A 21 0.98 12.32 -17.49
N LYS A 22 1.77 13.35 -17.79
CA LYS A 22 2.55 13.44 -19.02
C LYS A 22 3.90 12.76 -18.83
N GLN A 23 4.35 11.96 -19.79
CA GLN A 23 5.72 11.47 -19.82
C GLN A 23 6.68 12.64 -20.06
N VAL A 24 7.63 12.81 -19.16
CA VAL A 24 8.68 13.83 -19.28
C VAL A 24 10.02 13.24 -19.69
N TRP A 25 10.25 11.95 -19.45
CA TRP A 25 11.48 11.24 -19.79
C TRP A 25 11.26 9.71 -19.86
N ASN A 26 12.09 9.00 -20.62
CA ASN A 26 12.20 7.54 -20.57
C ASN A 26 13.66 7.08 -20.78
N SER A 27 13.99 5.88 -20.33
CA SER A 27 15.32 5.26 -20.52
C SER A 27 15.52 4.62 -21.89
N GLY A 28 14.44 4.44 -22.67
CA GLY A 28 14.37 3.44 -23.72
C GLY A 28 14.37 2.00 -23.15
N ASN A 29 14.36 1.02 -24.05
CA ASN A 29 14.40 -0.38 -23.68
C ASN A 29 15.82 -0.77 -23.24
N LEU A 30 15.95 -1.17 -21.98
CA LEU A 30 17.11 -1.84 -21.42
C LEU A 30 16.82 -3.35 -21.37
N GLY A 31 17.85 -4.19 -21.34
CA GLY A 31 17.68 -5.62 -21.18
C GLY A 31 18.67 -6.44 -22.00
N TRP A 32 18.38 -7.73 -22.12
CA TRP A 32 19.22 -8.69 -22.83
C TRP A 32 18.37 -9.66 -23.64
N THR A 33 19.03 -10.33 -24.58
CA THR A 33 18.46 -11.40 -25.38
C THR A 33 19.53 -12.46 -25.55
N ASP A 34 19.17 -13.71 -25.27
CA ASP A 34 19.97 -14.88 -25.59
C ASP A 34 19.51 -15.40 -26.95
N GLU A 35 20.44 -15.38 -27.91
CA GLU A 35 20.16 -15.76 -29.30
C GLU A 35 19.95 -17.26 -29.47
N ASP A 36 20.55 -18.10 -28.61
CA ASP A 36 20.47 -19.55 -28.70
C ASP A 36 19.14 -20.06 -28.13
N SER A 37 18.73 -19.55 -26.98
CA SER A 37 17.47 -19.95 -26.33
C SER A 37 16.26 -19.12 -26.79
N GLY A 38 16.50 -17.96 -27.41
CA GLY A 38 15.45 -16.98 -27.72
C GLY A 38 14.88 -16.28 -26.48
N MET A 39 15.45 -16.49 -25.30
CA MET A 39 15.03 -15.84 -24.06
C MET A 39 15.42 -14.36 -24.08
N TRP A 40 14.55 -13.51 -23.56
CA TRP A 40 14.83 -12.09 -23.47
C TRP A 40 14.13 -11.44 -22.29
N GLU A 41 14.70 -10.34 -21.84
CA GLU A 41 14.14 -9.46 -20.83
C GLU A 41 14.17 -8.03 -21.37
N LYS A 42 13.11 -7.27 -21.12
CA LYS A 42 13.07 -5.83 -21.39
C LYS A 42 12.63 -5.09 -20.15
N THR A 43 13.40 -4.09 -19.78
CA THR A 43 13.08 -3.14 -18.71
C THR A 43 13.05 -1.73 -19.29
N GLU A 44 12.01 -0.96 -18.98
CA GLU A 44 11.94 0.47 -19.28
C GLU A 44 11.62 1.28 -18.04
N TYR A 45 12.39 2.35 -17.82
CA TYR A 45 12.11 3.37 -16.80
C TYR A 45 11.49 4.59 -17.48
N ARG A 46 10.38 5.10 -16.93
CA ARG A 46 9.68 6.28 -17.43
C ARG A 46 9.41 7.25 -16.28
N LEU A 47 9.66 8.54 -16.51
CA LEU A 47 9.29 9.60 -15.58
C LEU A 47 8.03 10.29 -16.10
N PHE A 48 7.00 10.29 -15.27
CA PHE A 48 5.71 10.92 -15.49
C PHE A 48 5.54 12.12 -14.55
N GLN A 49 4.82 13.16 -14.99
CA GLN A 49 4.50 14.33 -14.18
C GLN A 49 2.99 14.55 -14.17
N CYS A 50 2.39 14.66 -12.98
CA CYS A 50 0.97 14.98 -12.83
C CYS A 50 0.65 16.33 -13.49
N MET A 51 -0.37 16.37 -14.34
CA MET A 51 -0.80 17.59 -15.03
C MET A 51 -1.62 18.55 -14.15
N GLY A 52 -1.97 18.15 -12.91
CA GLY A 52 -2.71 18.99 -11.96
C GLY A 52 -1.84 19.63 -10.88
N CYS A 53 -1.00 18.83 -10.22
CA CYS A 53 -0.19 19.29 -9.07
C CYS A 53 1.33 19.14 -9.28
N GLU A 54 1.74 18.79 -10.51
CA GLU A 54 3.14 18.65 -10.94
C GLU A 54 3.96 17.57 -10.23
N THR A 55 3.32 16.76 -9.38
CA THR A 55 4.01 15.69 -8.64
C THR A 55 4.60 14.65 -9.61
N PRO A 56 5.90 14.32 -9.49
CA PRO A 56 6.54 13.33 -10.35
C PRO A 56 6.16 11.92 -9.94
N THR A 57 6.28 11.00 -10.90
CA THR A 57 6.07 9.57 -10.73
C THR A 57 7.10 8.84 -11.58
N LEU A 58 7.90 7.97 -10.96
CA LEU A 58 8.76 7.03 -11.69
C LEU A 58 7.97 5.75 -11.95
N SER A 59 8.09 5.20 -13.15
CA SER A 59 7.54 3.91 -13.55
C SER A 59 8.68 3.02 -14.02
N LYS A 60 8.67 1.76 -13.58
CA LYS A 60 9.49 0.68 -14.13
C LYS A 60 8.53 -0.33 -14.76
N THR A 61 8.76 -0.68 -16.02
CA THR A 61 8.04 -1.74 -16.71
C THR A 61 9.03 -2.84 -17.04
N ASP A 62 8.80 -4.05 -16.55
CA ASP A 62 9.57 -5.25 -16.92
C ASP A 62 8.69 -6.19 -17.76
N ILE A 63 9.26 -6.79 -18.80
CA ILE A 63 8.62 -7.80 -19.66
C ILE A 63 9.63 -8.90 -19.93
N PHE A 64 9.19 -10.15 -19.81
CA PHE A 64 10.04 -11.33 -19.97
C PHE A 64 9.55 -12.18 -21.14
N SER A 65 10.45 -12.93 -21.79
CA SER A 65 10.05 -13.87 -22.85
C SER A 65 9.13 -14.98 -22.35
N GLU A 66 9.26 -15.35 -21.07
CA GLU A 66 8.44 -16.38 -20.41
C GLU A 66 7.07 -15.84 -19.97
N ASP A 67 6.96 -14.52 -19.76
CA ASP A 67 5.74 -13.84 -19.35
C ASP A 67 5.63 -12.48 -20.05
N LEU A 68 4.77 -12.46 -21.07
CA LEU A 68 4.53 -11.28 -21.88
C LEU A 68 3.65 -10.23 -21.18
N GLU A 69 3.16 -10.51 -19.95
CA GLU A 69 2.48 -9.52 -19.14
C GLU A 69 3.45 -8.46 -18.61
N GLU A 70 3.10 -7.17 -18.80
CA GLU A 70 3.93 -6.08 -18.31
C GLU A 70 3.89 -6.01 -16.77
N ASN A 71 5.03 -6.23 -16.12
CA ASN A 71 5.18 -5.95 -14.70
C ASN A 71 5.45 -4.46 -14.49
N VAL A 72 4.40 -3.69 -14.19
CA VAL A 72 4.52 -2.24 -13.96
C VAL A 72 4.61 -1.94 -12.47
N LYS A 73 5.70 -1.30 -12.07
CA LYS A 73 5.88 -0.74 -10.72
C LYS A 73 6.01 0.76 -10.78
N LEU A 74 5.47 1.42 -9.75
CA LEU A 74 5.35 2.87 -9.69
C LEU A 74 5.93 3.41 -8.39
N TRP A 75 6.60 4.56 -8.46
CA TRP A 75 7.15 5.26 -7.31
C TRP A 75 6.73 6.74 -7.31
N PRO A 76 6.31 7.30 -6.16
CA PRO A 76 6.08 6.62 -4.88
C PRO A 76 5.04 5.48 -4.99
N ASN A 77 5.24 4.43 -4.19
CA ASN A 77 4.38 3.24 -4.26
C ASN A 77 2.95 3.61 -3.89
N ARG A 78 2.02 3.00 -4.60
CA ARG A 78 0.59 3.22 -4.47
C ARG A 78 -0.11 1.89 -4.75
N PRO A 79 -1.19 1.59 -4.01
CA PRO A 79 -1.96 0.38 -4.21
C PRO A 79 -2.41 0.27 -5.66
N ASN A 80 -2.16 -0.90 -6.25
CA ASN A 80 -2.53 -1.23 -7.62
C ASN A 80 -4.05 -1.30 -7.80
N SER A 81 -4.76 -1.59 -6.71
CA SER A 81 -6.22 -1.76 -6.65
C SER A 81 -7.04 -0.48 -6.80
N GLY A 82 -6.42 0.69 -6.95
CA GLY A 82 -7.13 1.97 -6.96
C GLY A 82 -7.73 2.38 -5.61
N ILE A 83 -7.47 1.60 -4.57
CA ILE A 83 -7.81 1.93 -3.18
C ILE A 83 -6.97 3.14 -2.78
N SER A 84 -7.55 4.16 -2.14
CA SER A 84 -6.74 5.28 -1.63
C SER A 84 -5.71 4.75 -0.62
N THR A 85 -4.45 5.16 -0.73
CA THR A 85 -3.49 4.96 0.37
C THR A 85 -4.08 5.55 1.66
N ARG A 86 -3.89 4.87 2.78
CA ARG A 86 -4.20 5.43 4.08
C ARG A 86 -3.02 6.27 4.54
N ALA A 87 -3.25 7.56 4.73
CA ALA A 87 -2.31 8.41 5.44
C ALA A 87 -2.18 7.92 6.90
N ILE A 88 -0.94 7.89 7.40
CA ILE A 88 -0.68 7.61 8.81
C ILE A 88 -1.28 8.75 9.63
N LYS A 89 -2.23 8.43 10.50
CA LYS A 89 -2.76 9.39 11.48
C LYS A 89 -1.81 9.51 12.67
N ILE A 90 -1.63 10.72 13.17
CA ILE A 90 -0.91 10.93 14.42
C ILE A 90 -1.84 10.55 15.58
N ILE A 91 -1.44 9.55 16.37
CA ILE A 91 -2.16 9.12 17.57
C ILE A 91 -1.36 9.61 18.78
N TYR A 92 -1.93 10.55 19.54
CA TYR A 92 -1.27 11.14 20.70
C TYR A 92 -1.42 10.24 21.94
N ASP A 93 -2.63 9.78 22.22
CA ASP A 93 -2.99 9.10 23.47
C ASP A 93 -2.96 7.56 23.33
N ALA A 94 -1.88 7.02 22.77
CA ALA A 94 -1.68 5.59 22.68
C ALA A 94 -0.29 5.19 23.19
N PRO A 95 -0.10 3.96 23.69
CA PRO A 95 1.20 3.46 24.06
C PRO A 95 2.19 3.47 22.87
N PRO A 96 3.50 3.70 23.09
CA PRO A 96 4.49 3.69 22.01
C PRO A 96 4.46 2.42 21.15
N VAL A 97 4.20 1.26 21.75
CA VAL A 97 4.10 -0.02 21.04
C VAL A 97 2.92 -0.03 20.06
N VAL A 98 1.75 0.48 20.47
CA VAL A 98 0.56 0.58 19.61
C VAL A 98 0.82 1.55 18.44
N LYS A 99 1.45 2.71 18.72
CA LYS A 99 1.80 3.68 17.67
C LYS A 99 2.74 3.09 16.62
N ARG A 100 3.74 2.32 17.05
CA ARG A 100 4.69 1.68 16.14
C ARG A 100 3.98 0.66 15.24
N ILE A 101 3.24 -0.28 15.82
CA ILE A 101 2.55 -1.34 15.07
C ILE A 101 1.49 -0.73 14.14
N TYR A 102 0.80 0.34 14.57
CA TYR A 102 -0.15 1.07 13.71
C TYR A 102 0.52 1.61 12.44
N ARG A 103 1.71 2.21 12.55
CA ARG A 103 2.46 2.70 11.38
C ARG A 103 2.81 1.57 10.43
N GLU A 104 3.38 0.49 10.95
CA GLU A 104 3.73 -0.71 10.17
C GLU A 104 2.50 -1.34 9.51
N THR A 105 1.36 -1.35 10.20
CA THR A 105 0.08 -1.88 9.68
C THR A 105 -0.45 -1.03 8.52
N ILE A 106 -0.36 0.31 8.62
CA ILE A 106 -0.75 1.22 7.55
C ILE A 106 0.18 1.08 6.34
N GLU A 107 1.48 0.90 6.56
CA GLU A 107 2.44 0.62 5.49
C GLU A 107 2.12 -0.72 4.81
N ALA A 108 1.89 -1.77 5.58
CA ALA A 108 1.48 -3.08 5.04
C ALA A 108 0.19 -2.96 4.21
N PHE A 109 -0.81 -2.21 4.69
CA PHE A 109 -2.03 -1.92 3.92
C PHE A 109 -1.72 -1.20 2.60
N ASN A 110 -0.92 -0.14 2.64
CA ASN A 110 -0.56 0.66 1.46
C ASN A 110 0.28 -0.11 0.44
N LEU A 111 0.99 -1.14 0.89
CA LEU A 111 1.77 -2.07 0.07
C LEU A 111 0.97 -3.32 -0.35
N GLU A 112 -0.32 -3.38 -0.05
CA GLU A 112 -1.20 -4.52 -0.33
C GLU A 112 -0.72 -5.86 0.29
N LEU A 113 0.04 -5.78 1.40
CA LEU A 113 0.54 -6.93 2.17
C LEU A 113 -0.54 -7.42 3.16
N THR A 114 -1.60 -8.03 2.63
CA THR A 114 -2.82 -8.39 3.37
C THR A 114 -2.56 -9.19 4.65
N THR A 115 -1.70 -10.22 4.60
CA THR A 115 -1.36 -11.05 5.77
C THR A 115 -0.67 -10.25 6.86
N LEU A 116 0.29 -9.40 6.51
CA LEU A 116 1.00 -8.56 7.47
C LEU A 116 0.10 -7.47 8.05
N CYS A 117 -0.77 -6.89 7.21
CA CYS A 117 -1.78 -5.95 7.65
C CYS A 117 -2.74 -6.59 8.67
N ALA A 118 -3.26 -7.79 8.39
CA ALA A 118 -4.15 -8.51 9.30
C ALA A 118 -3.45 -8.87 10.62
N ALA A 119 -2.19 -9.33 10.56
CA ALA A 119 -1.40 -9.58 11.76
C ALA A 119 -1.20 -8.31 12.58
N GLY A 120 -0.86 -7.18 11.94
CA GLY A 120 -0.70 -5.90 12.60
C GLY A 120 -1.97 -5.40 13.31
N ILE A 121 -3.14 -5.52 12.66
CA ILE A 121 -4.45 -5.20 13.26
C ILE A 121 -4.67 -6.04 14.53
N ARG A 122 -4.44 -7.35 14.45
CA ARG A 122 -4.62 -8.25 15.60
C ARG A 122 -3.72 -7.84 16.78
N VAL A 123 -2.44 -7.59 16.52
CA VAL A 123 -1.48 -7.21 17.57
C VAL A 123 -1.87 -5.85 18.19
N ILE A 124 -2.40 -4.90 17.41
CA ILE A 124 -2.93 -3.64 17.95
C ILE A 124 -4.08 -3.89 18.91
N ILE A 125 -5.05 -4.73 18.54
CA ILE A 125 -6.20 -5.05 19.41
C ILE A 125 -5.74 -5.76 20.68
N GLU A 126 -4.84 -6.73 20.56
CA GLU A 126 -4.27 -7.45 21.72
C GLU A 126 -3.48 -6.51 22.65
N ALA A 127 -2.73 -5.56 22.09
CA ALA A 127 -2.02 -4.55 22.86
C ALA A 127 -2.99 -3.63 23.62
N ILE A 128 -4.07 -3.15 22.97
CA ILE A 128 -5.11 -2.35 23.62
C ILE A 128 -5.78 -3.14 24.74
N CYS A 129 -6.16 -4.40 24.48
CA CYS A 129 -6.74 -5.27 25.51
C CYS A 129 -5.83 -5.40 26.74
N ARG A 130 -4.51 -5.46 26.54
CA ARG A 130 -3.55 -5.53 27.64
C ARG A 130 -3.47 -4.24 28.44
N GLU A 131 -3.41 -3.08 27.79
CA GLU A 131 -3.33 -1.79 28.48
C GLU A 131 -4.60 -1.49 29.30
N GLU A 132 -5.75 -1.86 28.77
CA GLU A 132 -7.05 -1.72 29.43
C GLU A 132 -7.35 -2.83 30.45
N ASN A 133 -6.38 -3.72 30.70
CA ASN A 133 -6.50 -4.86 31.61
C ASN A 133 -7.76 -5.71 31.32
N ALA A 134 -8.03 -5.99 30.04
CA ALA A 134 -9.16 -6.81 29.63
C ALA A 134 -9.04 -8.24 30.16
N ASP A 135 -10.14 -8.77 30.66
CA ASP A 135 -10.25 -10.12 31.20
C ASP A 135 -10.59 -11.11 30.09
N GLY A 136 -10.05 -12.33 30.14
CA GLY A 136 -10.35 -13.38 29.17
C GLY A 136 -9.13 -14.19 28.74
N LYS A 137 -9.38 -15.42 28.28
CA LYS A 137 -8.36 -16.38 27.84
C LYS A 137 -7.98 -16.19 26.39
N ASP A 138 -8.92 -15.76 25.56
CA ASP A 138 -8.71 -15.49 24.14
C ASP A 138 -9.07 -14.04 23.77
N LEU A 139 -8.85 -13.69 22.50
CA LEU A 139 -9.09 -12.33 22.01
C LEU A 139 -10.58 -11.96 22.03
N LYS A 140 -11.47 -12.92 21.80
CA LYS A 140 -12.91 -12.67 21.79
C LYS A 140 -13.40 -12.31 23.19
N GLU A 141 -13.05 -13.12 24.19
CA GLU A 141 -13.39 -12.86 25.60
C GLU A 141 -12.83 -11.51 26.06
N LYS A 142 -11.61 -11.15 25.63
CA LYS A 142 -11.01 -9.84 25.94
C LYS A 142 -11.78 -8.67 25.32
N ILE A 143 -12.21 -8.80 24.06
CA ILE A 143 -13.03 -7.78 23.40
C ILE A 143 -14.39 -7.64 24.11
N ASP A 144 -15.02 -8.75 24.50
CA ASP A 144 -16.25 -8.73 25.29
C ASP A 144 -16.04 -8.05 26.65
N SER A 145 -14.90 -8.28 27.31
CA SER A 145 -14.54 -7.61 28.56
C SER A 145 -14.43 -6.09 28.38
N LEU A 146 -13.79 -5.61 27.30
CA LEU A 146 -13.71 -4.17 27.00
C LEU A 146 -15.09 -3.53 26.81
N LYS A 147 -16.00 -4.24 26.14
CA LYS A 147 -17.39 -3.81 25.99
C LYS A 147 -18.09 -3.74 27.34
N ASN A 148 -17.97 -4.78 28.16
CA ASN A 148 -18.61 -4.83 29.49
C ASN A 148 -18.08 -3.74 30.43
N LYS A 149 -16.82 -3.33 30.27
CA LYS A 149 -16.22 -2.19 30.97
C LYS A 149 -16.64 -0.82 30.42
N GLY A 150 -17.39 -0.79 29.31
CA GLY A 150 -17.84 0.45 28.66
C GLY A 150 -16.75 1.18 27.87
N ILE A 151 -15.61 0.54 27.61
CA ILE A 151 -14.47 1.15 26.89
C ILE A 151 -14.78 1.22 25.39
N ILE A 152 -15.46 0.21 24.86
CA ILE A 152 -15.89 0.14 23.47
C ILE A 152 -17.41 -0.02 23.35
N SER A 153 -17.98 0.48 22.25
CA SER A 153 -19.40 0.31 21.93
C SER A 153 -19.73 -1.11 21.47
N GLU A 154 -20.99 -1.52 21.63
CA GLU A 154 -21.56 -2.78 21.09
C GLU A 154 -21.19 -3.00 19.61
N LYS A 155 -21.44 -2.00 18.76
CA LYS A 155 -21.16 -2.07 17.32
C LYS A 155 -19.69 -2.34 17.01
N LEU A 156 -18.78 -1.80 17.82
CA LEU A 156 -17.34 -2.02 17.64
C LEU A 156 -16.96 -3.42 18.12
N CYS A 157 -17.56 -3.91 19.20
CA CYS A 157 -17.37 -5.27 19.69
C CYS A 157 -17.74 -6.30 18.61
N GLU A 158 -18.94 -6.17 18.03
CA GLU A 158 -19.42 -7.06 16.96
C GLU A 158 -18.48 -7.07 15.75
N GLY A 159 -18.07 -5.90 15.28
CA GLY A 159 -17.21 -5.78 14.10
C GLY A 159 -15.76 -6.26 14.28
N LEU A 160 -15.30 -6.45 15.52
CA LEU A 160 -13.96 -7.01 15.80
C LEU A 160 -13.97 -8.53 15.95
N GLN A 161 -15.14 -9.16 15.95
CA GLN A 161 -15.31 -10.60 16.15
C GLN A 161 -15.76 -11.36 14.90
N THR A 162 -16.07 -10.65 13.81
CA THR A 162 -16.35 -11.20 12.47
C THR A 162 -15.06 -11.54 11.73
#